data_AF-A0A1Q3FTH2-F1
#
_entry.id   AF-A0A1Q3FTH2-F1
#
_cell.length_a   1.000
_cell.length_b   1.000
_cell.length_c   1.000
_cell.angle_alpha   90.00
_cell.angle_beta   90.00
_cell.angle_gamma   90.00
#
_symmetry.space_group_name_H-M   'P 1'
#
loop_
_entity.id
_entity.type
_entity.pdbx_description
1 polymer ?
#
loop_
_entity_poly.entity_id
_entity_poly.type
_entity_poly.pdbx_seq_one_letter_code
_entity_poly.pdbx_strand_id
1 'polypeptide(L)'
;MLNFPILVGVILSVVACSLAYHTRAQERALHSSYDTCSEDLGIPLKEHYFERGFHGGLTADDPNAIPFIFCVMLRMDFVDCAGTINQQEVLDFFTDGHDITSLPGVIDECDKNKSGKTNAERSFSFYRCFFEQKKFVI
;
A
#
# COMPACT_ATOMS: atom_id res chain seq x y z
N MET A 1 28.74 26.85 23.02
CA MET A 1 28.48 25.51 23.59
C MET A 1 26.97 25.35 23.66
N LEU A 2 26.36 24.61 22.72
CA LEU A 2 24.91 24.35 22.79
C LEU A 2 24.61 23.50 24.02
N ASN A 3 23.60 23.91 24.77
CA ASN A 3 23.21 23.27 26.02
C ASN A 3 22.68 21.86 25.71
N PHE A 4 23.29 20.81 26.27
CA PHE A 4 22.93 19.41 26.07
C PHE A 4 21.41 19.10 26.11
N PRO A 5 20.60 19.70 27.03
CA PRO A 5 19.15 19.46 27.05
C PRO A 5 18.40 20.08 25.87
N ILE A 6 18.91 21.16 25.26
CA ILE A 6 18.32 21.79 24.07
C ILE A 6 18.56 20.91 22.84
N LEU A 7 19.74 20.29 22.73
CA LEU A 7 20.07 19.37 21.64
C LEU A 7 19.19 18.11 21.69
N VAL A 8 18.98 17.53 22.88
CA VAL A 8 18.11 16.36 23.07
C VAL A 8 16.63 16.69 22.80
N GLY A 9 16.16 17.87 23.23
CA GLY A 9 14.80 18.32 22.98
C GLY A 9 14.49 18.52 21.49
N VAL A 10 15.42 19.09 20.73
CA VAL A 10 15.26 19.31 19.28
C VAL A 10 15.26 17.99 18.50
N ILE A 11 16.12 17.02 18.88
CA ILE A 11 16.18 15.71 18.22
C ILE A 11 14.87 14.92 18.42
N LEU A 12 14.27 14.96 19.62
CA LEU A 12 12.99 14.27 19.89
C LEU A 12 11.80 14.86 19.12
N SER A 13 11.78 16.19 18.89
CA SER A 13 10.71 16.83 18.11
C SER A 13 10.79 16.57 16.60
N VAL A 14 11.97 16.29 16.05
CA VAL A 14 12.14 16.04 14.60
C VAL A 14 11.70 14.61 14.22
N VAL A 15 11.82 13.64 15.12
CA VAL A 15 11.45 12.23 14.88
C VAL A 15 9.93 12.02 14.82
N ALA A 16 9.13 12.88 15.45
CA ALA A 16 7.67 12.78 15.42
C ALA A 16 7.04 13.27 14.09
N CYS A 17 7.77 14.03 13.27
CA CYS A 17 7.26 14.60 12.02
C CYS A 17 7.51 13.73 10.78
N SER A 18 8.16 12.57 10.91
CA SER A 18 8.51 11.70 9.78
C SER A 18 7.72 10.39 9.72
N LEU A 19 6.67 10.25 10.54
CA LEU A 19 5.69 9.18 10.38
C LEU A 19 4.48 9.78 9.65
N ALA A 20 4.42 9.57 8.34
CA ALA A 20 3.14 9.71 7.66
C ALA A 20 2.25 8.58 8.21
N TYR A 21 1.00 8.89 8.50
CA TYR A 21 -0.04 7.93 8.81
C TYR A 21 -1.12 8.11 7.76
N HIS A 22 -1.67 7.03 7.21
CA HIS A 22 -2.74 7.12 6.22
C HIS A 22 -3.82 8.06 6.75
N THR A 23 -4.30 8.95 5.89
CA THR A 23 -5.41 9.82 6.25
C THR A 23 -6.61 8.95 6.61
N ARG A 24 -7.50 9.45 7.48
CA ARG A 24 -8.74 8.73 7.81
C ARG A 24 -9.60 8.44 6.57
N ALA A 25 -9.44 9.21 5.49
CA ALA A 25 -10.13 8.97 4.24
C ALA A 25 -9.53 7.75 3.52
N GLN A 26 -8.20 7.70 3.38
CA GLN A 26 -7.48 6.54 2.82
C GLN A 26 -7.77 5.26 3.60
N GLU A 27 -7.68 5.30 4.94
CA GLU A 27 -7.95 4.14 5.79
C GLU A 27 -9.38 3.61 5.60
N ARG A 28 -10.39 4.51 5.54
CA ARG A 28 -11.77 4.10 5.29
C ARG A 28 -11.98 3.51 3.90
N ALA A 29 -11.36 4.08 2.87
CA ALA A 29 -11.47 3.58 1.50
C ALA A 29 -10.86 2.17 1.38
N LEU A 30 -9.68 1.95 2.00
CA LEU A 30 -9.06 0.64 2.06
C LEU A 30 -9.90 -0.34 2.87
N HIS A 31 -10.30 0.00 4.11
CA HIS A 31 -11.16 -0.89 4.92
C HIS A 31 -12.40 -1.34 4.14
N SER A 32 -13.14 -0.40 3.55
CA SER A 32 -14.34 -0.73 2.77
C SER A 32 -14.05 -1.67 1.60
N SER A 33 -12.93 -1.48 0.90
CA SER A 33 -12.55 -2.34 -0.23
C SER A 33 -12.13 -3.73 0.22
N TYR A 34 -11.39 -3.83 1.33
CA TYR A 34 -10.95 -5.10 1.90
C TYR A 34 -12.11 -5.93 2.46
N ASP A 35 -13.06 -5.30 3.16
CA ASP A 35 -14.25 -5.98 3.68
C ASP A 35 -15.08 -6.56 2.53
N THR A 36 -15.37 -5.73 1.52
CA THR A 36 -16.15 -6.17 0.35
C THR A 36 -15.44 -7.30 -0.41
N CYS A 37 -14.12 -7.22 -0.57
CA CYS A 37 -13.36 -8.30 -1.22
C CYS A 37 -13.31 -9.58 -0.40
N SER A 38 -13.34 -9.48 0.93
CA SER A 38 -13.43 -10.65 1.80
C SER A 38 -14.79 -11.32 1.62
N GLU A 39 -15.87 -10.53 1.59
CA GLU A 39 -17.24 -11.02 1.36
C GLU A 39 -17.39 -11.69 -0.01
N ASP A 40 -16.98 -11.03 -1.09
CA ASP A 40 -17.10 -11.53 -2.47
C ASP A 40 -16.35 -12.85 -2.69
N LEU A 41 -15.19 -13.00 -2.04
CA LEU A 41 -14.34 -14.18 -2.16
C LEU A 41 -14.64 -15.24 -1.09
N GLY A 42 -15.59 -14.98 -0.19
CA GLY A 42 -15.93 -15.90 0.91
C GLY A 42 -14.80 -16.09 1.92
N ILE A 43 -13.91 -15.11 2.08
CA ILE A 43 -12.80 -15.13 3.04
C ILE A 43 -13.33 -14.71 4.41
N PRO A 44 -13.15 -15.53 5.47
CA PRO A 44 -13.59 -15.16 6.81
C PRO A 44 -12.84 -13.92 7.33
N LEU A 45 -13.56 -12.94 7.88
CA LEU A 45 -12.98 -11.69 8.41
C LEU A 45 -11.91 -11.93 9.51
N LYS A 46 -11.99 -13.05 10.24
CA LYS A 46 -10.99 -13.48 11.23
C LYS A 46 -9.59 -13.72 10.66
N GLU A 47 -9.46 -13.78 9.33
CA GLU A 47 -8.16 -13.96 8.68
C GLU A 47 -7.37 -12.64 8.55
N HIS A 48 -7.95 -11.52 9.02
CA HIS A 48 -7.28 -10.22 9.18
C HIS A 48 -6.56 -9.76 7.90
N TYR A 49 -7.21 -9.95 6.74
CA TYR A 49 -6.59 -9.60 5.44
C TYR A 49 -6.37 -8.10 5.30
N PHE A 50 -7.19 -7.27 5.94
CA PHE A 50 -6.92 -5.84 6.01
C PHE A 50 -5.59 -5.56 6.68
N GLU A 51 -5.41 -6.00 7.93
CA GLU A 51 -4.21 -5.72 8.70
C GLU A 51 -2.96 -6.33 8.03
N ARG A 52 -3.07 -7.55 7.49
CA ARG A 52 -1.95 -8.18 6.76
C ARG A 52 -1.65 -7.45 5.46
N GLY A 53 -2.65 -7.15 4.63
CA GLY A 53 -2.45 -6.53 3.32
C GLY A 53 -2.03 -5.06 3.39
N PHE A 54 -2.60 -4.31 4.33
CA PHE A 54 -2.28 -2.91 4.62
C PHE A 54 -0.80 -2.71 4.96
N HIS A 55 -0.16 -3.73 5.55
CA HIS A 55 1.26 -3.73 5.89
C HIS A 55 2.15 -4.52 4.91
N GLY A 56 1.63 -4.98 3.78
CA GLY A 56 2.44 -5.72 2.79
C GLY A 56 2.67 -7.20 3.14
N GLY A 57 1.95 -7.73 4.13
CA GLY A 57 2.14 -9.05 4.71
C GLY A 57 1.50 -10.20 3.94
N LEU A 58 0.67 -9.94 2.93
CA LEU A 58 0.12 -10.98 2.06
C LEU A 58 1.20 -11.53 1.11
N THR A 59 1.25 -12.86 1.02
CA THR A 59 2.30 -13.64 0.34
C THR A 59 1.66 -14.69 -0.59
N ALA A 60 2.41 -15.17 -1.58
CA ALA A 60 1.88 -16.09 -2.60
C ALA A 60 1.58 -17.52 -2.10
N ASP A 61 2.02 -17.88 -0.90
CA ASP A 61 1.67 -19.13 -0.21
C ASP A 61 0.26 -19.09 0.40
N ASP A 62 -0.31 -17.90 0.59
CA ASP A 62 -1.71 -17.74 0.93
C ASP A 62 -2.58 -17.94 -0.34
N PRO A 63 -3.42 -18.97 -0.39
CA PRO A 63 -4.15 -19.34 -1.60
C PRO A 63 -5.15 -18.25 -2.05
N ASN A 64 -5.55 -17.34 -1.16
CA ASN A 64 -6.47 -16.26 -1.52
C ASN A 64 -5.75 -14.93 -1.75
N ALA A 65 -4.46 -14.79 -1.45
CA ALA A 65 -3.78 -13.49 -1.52
C ALA A 65 -3.80 -12.86 -2.92
N ILE A 66 -3.56 -13.66 -3.96
CA ILE A 66 -3.56 -13.18 -5.35
C ILE A 66 -4.95 -12.66 -5.77
N PRO A 67 -6.04 -13.46 -5.73
CA PRO A 67 -7.36 -12.96 -6.10
C PRO A 67 -7.85 -11.84 -5.19
N PHE A 68 -7.49 -11.87 -3.90
CA PHE A 68 -7.86 -10.85 -2.94
C PHE A 68 -7.22 -9.49 -3.24
N ILE A 69 -5.90 -9.43 -3.42
CA ILE A 69 -5.22 -8.18 -3.77
C ILE A 69 -5.70 -7.64 -5.11
N PHE A 70 -5.93 -8.50 -6.10
CA PHE A 70 -6.47 -8.06 -7.38
C PHE A 70 -7.87 -7.44 -7.21
N CYS A 71 -8.73 -8.06 -6.40
CA CYS A 71 -10.04 -7.53 -6.05
C CYS A 71 -9.97 -6.15 -5.39
N VAL A 72 -9.05 -5.97 -4.42
CA VAL A 72 -8.86 -4.68 -3.74
C VAL A 72 -8.36 -3.62 -4.72
N MET A 73 -7.35 -3.93 -5.53
CA MET A 73 -6.79 -2.99 -6.50
C MET A 73 -7.81 -2.56 -7.56
N LEU A 74 -8.71 -3.46 -7.99
CA LEU A 74 -9.80 -3.11 -8.89
C LEU A 74 -10.79 -2.13 -8.26
N ARG A 75 -11.15 -2.33 -6.99
CA ARG A 75 -12.08 -1.45 -6.27
C ARG A 75 -11.52 -0.07 -5.98
N MET A 76 -10.21 0.00 -5.81
CA MET A 76 -9.49 1.26 -5.61
C MET A 76 -9.13 1.94 -6.93
N ASP A 77 -9.54 1.40 -8.08
CA ASP A 77 -9.16 1.86 -9.42
C ASP A 77 -7.64 1.93 -9.67
N PHE A 78 -6.85 1.24 -8.84
CA PHE A 78 -5.39 1.12 -8.99
C PHE A 78 -5.00 0.22 -10.15
N VAL A 79 -5.90 -0.66 -10.56
CA VAL A 79 -5.73 -1.52 -11.73
C VAL A 79 -7.04 -1.63 -12.47
N ASP A 80 -6.98 -1.75 -13.79
CA ASP A 80 -8.14 -2.10 -14.62
C ASP A 80 -8.32 -3.63 -14.76
N CYS A 81 -9.40 -4.05 -15.43
CA CYS A 81 -9.68 -5.46 -15.70
C CYS A 81 -8.60 -6.15 -16.58
N ALA A 82 -7.79 -5.39 -17.33
CA ALA A 82 -6.69 -5.89 -18.13
C ALA A 82 -5.38 -6.07 -17.32
N GLY A 83 -5.36 -5.65 -16.05
CA GLY A 83 -4.18 -5.68 -15.21
C GLY A 83 -3.22 -4.50 -15.46
N THR A 84 -3.71 -3.42 -16.09
CA THR A 84 -2.94 -2.18 -16.29
C THR A 84 -2.98 -1.36 -15.02
N ILE A 85 -1.81 -0.99 -14.48
CA ILE A 85 -1.73 -0.16 -13.28
C ILE A 85 -2.11 1.28 -13.63
N ASN A 86 -3.05 1.83 -12.88
CA ASN A 86 -3.37 3.24 -12.93
C ASN A 86 -2.40 4.01 -12.02
N GLN A 87 -1.23 4.34 -12.57
CA GLN A 87 -0.15 4.97 -11.78
C GLN A 87 -0.58 6.29 -11.14
N GLN A 88 -1.46 7.06 -11.80
CA GLN A 88 -1.95 8.33 -11.30
C GLN A 88 -2.85 8.16 -10.07
N GLU A 89 -3.80 7.21 -10.10
CA GLU A 89 -4.66 6.95 -8.94
C GLU A 89 -3.87 6.42 -7.75
N VAL A 90 -2.86 5.56 -7.99
CA VAL A 90 -1.97 5.11 -6.92
C VAL A 90 -1.19 6.29 -6.33
N LEU A 91 -0.68 7.18 -7.18
CA LEU A 91 0.05 8.38 -6.76
C LEU A 91 -0.83 9.33 -5.94
N ASP A 92 -2.00 9.70 -6.48
CA ASP A 92 -2.94 10.62 -5.84
C ASP A 92 -3.43 10.05 -4.51
N PHE A 93 -3.73 8.75 -4.47
CA PHE A 93 -4.13 8.10 -3.24
C PHE A 93 -3.06 8.23 -2.16
N PHE A 94 -1.80 7.88 -2.41
CA PHE A 94 -0.77 7.87 -1.36
C PHE A 94 -0.15 9.24 -1.07
N THR A 95 -0.30 10.23 -1.95
CA THR A 95 0.16 11.61 -1.72
C THR A 95 -0.90 12.52 -1.11
N ASP A 96 -2.15 12.08 -0.99
CA ASP A 96 -3.16 12.82 -0.23
C ASP A 96 -2.71 13.01 1.22
N GLY A 97 -2.45 14.26 1.61
CA GLY A 97 -1.94 14.62 2.93
C GLY A 97 -0.47 14.29 3.20
N HIS A 98 0.29 13.84 2.19
CA HIS A 98 1.68 13.38 2.35
C HIS A 98 2.61 13.87 1.24
N ASP A 99 3.79 14.36 1.61
CA ASP A 99 4.86 14.68 0.64
C ASP A 99 5.77 13.47 0.44
N ILE A 100 5.50 12.67 -0.60
CA ILE A 100 6.22 11.42 -0.89
C ILE A 100 6.89 11.51 -2.27
N THR A 101 7.97 12.27 -2.33
CA THR A 101 8.73 12.50 -3.59
C THR A 101 9.30 11.24 -4.24
N SER A 102 9.51 10.15 -3.50
CA SER A 102 10.01 8.88 -4.03
C SER A 102 8.95 8.00 -4.69
N LEU A 103 7.67 8.28 -4.45
CA LEU A 103 6.55 7.42 -4.84
C LEU A 103 6.41 7.22 -6.36
N PRO A 104 6.52 8.25 -7.22
CA PRO A 104 6.42 8.04 -8.67
C PRO A 104 7.47 7.05 -9.19
N GLY A 105 8.70 7.12 -8.68
CA GLY A 105 9.78 6.21 -9.08
C GLY A 105 9.51 4.77 -8.66
N VAL A 106 8.98 4.55 -7.45
CA VAL A 106 8.59 3.22 -6.96
C VAL A 106 7.46 2.63 -7.80
N ILE A 107 6.43 3.42 -8.12
CA ILE A 107 5.30 2.97 -8.95
C ILE A 107 5.80 2.55 -10.34
N ASP A 108 6.58 3.41 -11.00
CA ASP A 108 7.11 3.13 -12.34
C ASP A 108 8.03 1.90 -12.37
N GLU A 109 8.93 1.75 -11.40
CA GLU A 109 9.82 0.60 -11.31
C GLU A 109 9.03 -0.71 -11.12
N CYS A 110 8.05 -0.71 -10.21
CA CYS A 110 7.25 -1.90 -9.94
C CYS A 110 6.30 -2.24 -11.10
N ASP A 111 5.77 -1.25 -11.80
CA ASP A 111 4.90 -1.46 -12.95
C ASP A 111 5.66 -2.05 -14.15
N LYS A 112 6.91 -1.63 -14.36
CA LYS A 112 7.80 -2.17 -15.40
C LYS A 112 8.25 -3.60 -15.11
N ASN A 113 8.46 -3.94 -13.84
CA ASN A 113 9.00 -5.23 -13.42
C ASN A 113 7.92 -6.26 -13.01
N LYS A 114 6.63 -5.90 -13.06
CA LYS A 114 5.56 -6.83 -12.69
C LYS A 114 5.56 -8.07 -13.58
N SER A 115 5.35 -9.23 -12.96
CA SER A 115 5.41 -10.53 -13.63
C SER A 115 4.23 -11.42 -13.23
N GLY A 116 3.91 -12.42 -14.06
CA GLY A 116 2.75 -13.29 -13.87
C GLY A 116 2.07 -13.64 -15.18
N LYS A 117 1.41 -14.80 -15.21
CA LYS A 117 0.71 -15.31 -16.41
C LYS A 117 -0.67 -14.66 -16.55
N THR A 118 -1.30 -14.33 -15.44
CA THR A 118 -2.63 -13.70 -15.36
C THR A 118 -2.55 -12.24 -14.92
N ASN A 119 -3.63 -11.49 -15.15
CA ASN A 119 -3.74 -10.10 -14.70
C ASN A 119 -3.60 -10.01 -13.17
N ALA A 120 -4.26 -10.91 -12.44
CA ALA A 120 -4.20 -10.96 -10.99
C ALA A 120 -2.78 -11.26 -10.47
N GLU A 121 -2.05 -12.20 -11.08
CA GLU A 121 -0.66 -12.49 -10.71
C GLU A 121 0.24 -11.27 -10.95
N ARG A 122 0.07 -10.55 -12.07
CA ARG A 122 0.83 -9.32 -12.34
C ARG A 122 0.51 -8.21 -11.34
N SER A 123 -0.75 -8.03 -10.98
CA SER A 123 -1.16 -7.07 -9.94
C SER A 123 -0.59 -7.44 -8.57
N PHE A 124 -0.58 -8.72 -8.22
CA PHE A 124 0.04 -9.19 -6.98
C PHE A 124 1.56 -8.98 -6.98
N SER A 125 2.23 -9.22 -8.11
CA SER A 125 3.66 -8.93 -8.28
C SER A 125 3.96 -7.43 -8.12
N PHE A 126 3.10 -6.54 -8.65
CA PHE A 126 3.21 -5.10 -8.43
C PHE A 126 3.07 -4.75 -6.94
N TYR A 127 2.03 -5.26 -6.28
CA TYR A 127 1.80 -5.07 -4.84
C TYR A 127 3.02 -5.48 -4.00
N ARG A 128 3.59 -6.67 -4.27
CA ARG A 128 4.79 -7.17 -3.59
C ARG A 128 5.98 -6.21 -3.78
N CYS A 129 6.26 -5.84 -5.02
CA CYS A 129 7.33 -4.91 -5.32
C CYS A 129 7.13 -3.56 -4.61
N PHE A 130 5.91 -3.01 -4.62
CA PHE A 130 5.60 -1.73 -4.01
C PHE A 130 5.93 -1.73 -2.51
N PHE A 131 5.53 -2.76 -1.77
CA PHE A 131 5.79 -2.87 -0.34
C PHE A 131 7.24 -3.21 -0.01
N GLU A 132 7.97 -3.88 -0.90
CA GLU A 132 9.41 -4.12 -0.75
C GLU A 132 10.24 -2.85 -1.01
N GLN A 133 9.81 -2.01 -1.95
CA GLN A 133 10.55 -0.82 -2.39
C GLN A 133 10.18 0.45 -1.63
N LYS A 134 8.96 0.54 -1.06
CA LYS A 134 8.55 1.74 -0.32
C LYS A 134 9.50 1.94 0.87
N LYS A 135 10.13 3.13 0.93
CA LYS A 135 11.00 3.55 2.04
C LYS A 135 10.31 4.52 2.99
N PHE A 136 9.02 4.73 2.78
CA PHE A 136 8.19 5.62 3.56
C PHE A 136 7.22 4.79 4.41
N VAL A 137 7.01 5.25 5.63
CA VAL A 137 5.95 4.77 6.51
C VAL A 137 4.82 5.77 6.35
N ILE A 138 3.71 5.29 5.78
CA ILE A 138 2.36 5.87 5.82
C ILE A 138 1.53 4.93 6.70
#